data_AF-A0A4V1SQ38-F1
#
_entry.id   AF-A0A4V1SQ38-F1
#
_cell.length_a   1.000
_cell.length_b   1.000
_cell.length_c   1.000
_cell.angle_alpha   90.00
_cell.angle_beta   90.00
_cell.angle_gamma   90.00
#
_symmetry.space_group_name_H-M   'P 1'
#
loop_
_entity.id
_entity.type
_entity.pdbx_description
1 polymer ?
#
loop_
_entity_poly.entity_id
_entity_poly.type
_entity_poly.pdbx_seq_one_letter_code
_entity_poly.pdbx_strand_id
1 'polypeptide(L)'
;DGLATADVADGDGAAAISIFRARPLAALELRTFERHPLGSQAFMPLSGRPYLVAVAPAGPFDPAAIRVFRASAQQGVQYARGVWHHFLLVLDAESDFLVIDRTGPGDNCDEVALAPEAWIRVLV
;
A
#
# COMPACT_ATOMS: atom_id res chain seq x y z
N ASP A 1 21.40 -7.49 -9.64
CA ASP A 1 20.99 -7.65 -8.23
C ASP A 1 19.89 -6.63 -7.93
N GLY A 2 18.69 -7.10 -7.57
CA GLY A 2 17.55 -6.23 -7.30
C GLY A 2 16.64 -6.87 -6.26
N LEU A 3 16.19 -6.09 -5.26
CA LEU A 3 15.28 -6.57 -4.22
C LEU A 3 13.83 -6.68 -4.72
N ALA A 4 13.43 -5.80 -5.63
CA ALA A 4 12.14 -5.80 -6.30
C ALA A 4 12.27 -5.12 -7.68
N THR A 5 11.31 -5.38 -8.58
CA THR A 5 11.28 -4.82 -9.94
C THR A 5 9.98 -4.06 -10.14
N ALA A 6 10.05 -2.77 -10.45
CA ALA A 6 8.87 -1.97 -10.73
C ALA A 6 8.18 -2.45 -12.02
N ASP A 7 6.99 -3.05 -11.88
CA ASP A 7 6.10 -3.43 -12.99
C ASP A 7 5.19 -2.24 -13.30
N VAL A 8 5.61 -1.36 -14.22
CA VAL A 8 4.94 -0.06 -14.44
C VAL A 8 4.75 0.29 -15.92
N ALA A 9 5.17 -0.58 -16.83
CA ALA A 9 5.23 -0.28 -18.26
C ALA A 9 3.91 -0.52 -19.02
N ASP A 10 2.89 -1.09 -18.36
CA ASP A 10 1.61 -1.40 -18.99
C ASP A 10 0.90 -0.12 -19.47
N GLY A 11 0.28 -0.18 -20.66
CA GLY A 11 -0.50 0.93 -21.24
C GLY A 11 0.24 2.27 -21.32
N ASP A 12 1.45 2.29 -21.88
CA ASP A 12 2.33 3.48 -21.96
C ASP A 12 2.68 4.09 -20.59
N GLY A 13 2.75 3.24 -19.58
CA GLY A 13 3.13 3.62 -18.23
C GLY A 13 4.64 3.84 -18.06
N ALA A 14 5.00 4.66 -17.09
CA ALA A 14 6.37 4.92 -16.67
C ALA A 14 6.48 4.92 -15.14
N ALA A 15 7.69 4.72 -14.63
CA ALA A 15 7.96 4.87 -13.21
C ALA A 15 7.89 6.35 -12.80
N ALA A 16 7.05 6.66 -11.84
CA ALA A 16 7.11 7.91 -11.09
C ALA A 16 7.88 7.68 -9.78
N ILE A 17 8.57 8.72 -9.32
CA ILE A 17 9.24 8.73 -8.01
C ILE A 17 8.67 9.90 -7.23
N SER A 18 8.09 9.62 -6.07
CA SER A 18 7.40 10.61 -5.24
C SER A 18 7.82 10.49 -3.77
N ILE A 19 7.53 11.53 -3.00
CA ILE A 19 7.55 11.46 -1.53
C ILE A 19 6.11 11.61 -1.05
N PHE A 20 5.59 10.58 -0.38
CA PHE A 20 4.29 10.64 0.27
C PHE A 20 4.49 10.92 1.76
N ARG A 21 3.68 11.84 2.29
CA ARG A 21 3.63 12.18 3.70
C ARG A 21 2.35 11.67 4.31
N ALA A 22 2.47 10.62 5.12
CA ALA A 22 1.33 9.97 5.78
C ALA A 22 1.20 10.46 7.22
N ARG A 23 -0.04 10.62 7.68
CA ARG A 23 -0.38 11.02 9.06
C ARG A 23 -1.06 9.86 9.80
N PRO A 24 -0.83 9.71 11.11
CA PRO A 24 -1.52 8.70 11.90
C PRO A 24 -3.04 8.84 11.83
N LEU A 25 -3.72 7.70 11.78
CA LEU A 25 -5.17 7.67 11.92
C LEU A 25 -5.55 7.96 13.38
N ALA A 26 -6.66 8.66 13.59
CA ALA A 26 -7.21 8.89 14.94
C ALA A 26 -7.59 7.57 15.64
N ALA A 27 -8.02 6.58 14.86
CA ALA A 27 -8.20 5.20 15.27
C ALA A 27 -7.60 4.28 14.21
N LEU A 28 -6.80 3.31 14.62
CA LEU A 28 -6.17 2.36 13.72
C LEU A 28 -7.16 1.27 13.30
N GLU A 29 -8.00 1.62 12.34
CA GLU A 29 -9.08 0.79 11.84
C GLU A 29 -9.04 0.75 10.32
N LEU A 30 -8.98 -0.46 9.76
CA LEU A 30 -8.92 -0.68 8.33
C LEU A 30 -10.34 -0.73 7.78
N ARG A 31 -10.63 0.16 6.83
CA ARG A 31 -11.98 0.35 6.27
C ARG A 31 -12.03 0.22 4.76
N THR A 32 -10.92 0.52 4.08
CA THR A 32 -10.86 0.54 2.62
C THR A 32 -9.58 -0.14 2.18
N PHE A 33 -9.66 -0.91 1.10
CA PHE A 33 -8.50 -1.46 0.41
C PHE A 33 -8.50 -0.97 -1.02
N GLU A 34 -7.32 -0.74 -1.57
CA GLU A 34 -7.11 -0.37 -2.96
C GLU A 34 -6.23 -1.39 -3.66
N ARG A 35 -6.26 -1.41 -4.99
CA ARG A 35 -5.27 -2.11 -5.81
C ARG A 35 -4.95 -1.30 -7.06
N HIS A 36 -3.78 -1.57 -7.62
CA HIS A 36 -3.32 -0.97 -8.87
C HIS A 36 -3.27 -2.03 -9.98
N PRO A 37 -4.30 -2.14 -10.85
CA PRO A 37 -4.38 -3.19 -11.86
C PRO A 37 -3.36 -3.05 -13.02
N LEU A 38 -2.79 -1.87 -13.23
CA LEU A 38 -1.84 -1.57 -14.31
C LEU A 38 -0.38 -1.47 -13.83
N GLY A 39 -0.11 -1.48 -12.52
CA GLY A 39 1.28 -1.48 -12.06
C GLY A 39 1.51 -1.83 -10.59
N SER A 40 2.76 -2.09 -10.26
CA SER A 40 3.25 -2.24 -8.89
C SER A 40 3.40 -0.88 -8.21
N GLN A 41 3.40 -0.88 -6.88
CA GLN A 41 3.69 0.30 -6.08
C GLN A 41 4.62 -0.08 -4.91
N ALA A 42 5.70 0.66 -4.75
CA ALA A 42 6.68 0.48 -3.70
C ALA A 42 6.64 1.61 -2.68
N PHE A 43 6.87 1.28 -1.42
CA PHE A 43 7.02 2.21 -0.30
C PHE A 43 8.28 1.89 0.48
N MET A 44 9.15 2.88 0.65
CA MET A 44 10.32 2.80 1.52
C MET A 44 10.26 3.91 2.57
N PRO A 45 10.22 3.59 3.89
CA PRO A 45 10.16 4.60 4.93
C PRO A 45 11.45 5.44 4.95
N LEU A 46 11.29 6.77 5.07
CA LEU A 46 12.40 7.72 5.16
C LEU A 46 12.55 8.33 6.57
N SER A 47 11.51 8.24 7.40
CA SER A 47 11.49 8.87 8.73
C SER A 47 11.98 7.98 9.88
N GLY A 48 12.56 6.81 9.58
CA GLY A 48 13.14 5.93 10.60
C GLY A 48 12.12 5.32 11.57
N ARG A 49 10.87 5.12 11.14
CA ARG A 49 9.77 4.61 11.96
C ARG A 49 9.18 3.33 11.39
N PRO A 50 8.75 2.37 12.24
CA PRO A 50 7.99 1.21 11.78
C PRO A 50 6.61 1.65 11.29
N TYR A 51 6.01 0.82 10.43
CA TYR A 51 4.70 1.06 9.87
C TYR A 51 3.96 -0.27 9.67
N LEU A 52 2.67 -0.20 9.39
CA LEU A 52 1.87 -1.38 9.09
C LEU A 52 1.61 -1.53 7.61
N VAL A 53 1.51 -2.78 7.20
CA VAL A 53 1.22 -3.19 5.84
C VAL A 53 0.06 -4.18 5.91
N ALA A 54 -1.11 -3.78 5.41
CA ALA A 54 -2.27 -4.66 5.32
C ALA A 54 -2.52 -5.00 3.85
N VAL A 55 -2.58 -6.29 3.52
CA VAL A 55 -2.67 -6.78 2.14
C VAL A 55 -3.66 -7.93 1.99
N ALA A 56 -4.19 -8.12 0.78
CA ALA A 56 -4.91 -9.32 0.36
C ALA A 56 -4.49 -9.71 -1.09
N PRO A 57 -4.61 -10.98 -1.48
CA PRO A 57 -4.15 -11.46 -2.79
C PRO A 57 -4.84 -10.77 -3.97
N ALA A 58 -4.15 -10.65 -5.11
CA ALA A 58 -4.74 -10.13 -6.33
C ALA A 58 -5.94 -10.96 -6.83
N GLY A 59 -6.83 -10.31 -7.59
CA GLY A 59 -8.09 -10.91 -8.06
C GLY A 59 -9.31 -10.33 -7.33
N PRO A 60 -10.44 -11.06 -7.25
CA PRO A 60 -11.58 -10.63 -6.45
C PRO A 60 -11.17 -10.37 -4.99
N PHE A 61 -11.67 -9.28 -4.41
CA PHE A 61 -11.35 -8.94 -3.03
C PHE A 61 -11.99 -9.94 -2.05
N ASP A 62 -11.18 -10.51 -1.17
CA ASP A 62 -11.61 -11.41 -0.10
C ASP A 62 -11.14 -10.87 1.27
N PRO A 63 -12.07 -10.37 2.10
CA PRO A 63 -11.74 -9.90 3.45
C PRO A 63 -11.08 -10.97 4.35
N ALA A 64 -11.39 -12.27 4.15
CA ALA A 64 -10.80 -13.35 4.95
C ALA A 64 -9.32 -13.61 4.60
N ALA A 65 -8.89 -13.16 3.43
CA ALA A 65 -7.51 -13.28 2.96
C ALA A 65 -6.61 -12.12 3.43
N ILE A 66 -7.15 -11.12 4.15
CA ILE A 66 -6.38 -10.00 4.65
C ILE A 66 -5.30 -10.48 5.63
N ARG A 67 -4.08 -9.96 5.47
CA ARG A 67 -2.96 -10.15 6.39
C ARG A 67 -2.36 -8.80 6.74
N VAL A 68 -2.02 -8.61 8.01
CA VAL A 68 -1.39 -7.39 8.51
C VAL A 68 0.01 -7.72 9.00
N PHE A 69 0.99 -6.96 8.51
CA PHE A 69 2.40 -7.07 8.85
C PHE A 69 2.87 -5.77 9.51
N ARG A 70 3.85 -5.89 10.40
CA ARG A 70 4.60 -4.75 10.94
C ARG A 70 5.97 -4.72 10.29
N ALA A 71 6.19 -3.74 9.42
CA ALA A 71 7.48 -3.52 8.79
C ALA A 71 8.36 -2.64 9.69
N SER A 72 9.63 -3.00 9.83
CA SER A 72 10.61 -2.17 10.53
C SER A 72 10.92 -0.91 9.74
N ALA A 73 11.61 0.04 10.38
CA ALA A 73 12.08 1.28 9.74
C ALA A 73 13.11 1.06 8.62
N GLN A 74 13.61 -0.16 8.42
CA GLN A 74 14.60 -0.53 7.41
C GLN A 74 14.03 -1.45 6.32
N GLN A 75 12.73 -1.73 6.36
CA GLN A 75 12.06 -2.60 5.41
C GLN A 75 11.16 -1.75 4.52
N GLY A 76 11.46 -1.74 3.22
CA GLY A 76 10.51 -1.31 2.20
C GLY A 76 9.62 -2.46 1.76
N VAL A 77 8.49 -2.13 1.15
CA VAL A 77 7.60 -3.11 0.51
C VAL A 77 7.32 -2.71 -0.92
N GLN A 78 7.08 -3.71 -1.78
CA GLN A 78 6.54 -3.50 -3.11
C GLN A 78 5.31 -4.38 -3.29
N TYR A 79 4.16 -3.75 -3.47
CA TYR A 79 2.94 -4.43 -3.87
C TYR A 79 3.05 -4.80 -5.35
N ALA A 80 2.87 -6.08 -5.66
CA ALA A 80 2.76 -6.52 -7.03
C ALA A 80 1.47 -5.98 -7.67
N ARG A 81 1.46 -5.86 -9.00
CA ARG A 81 0.28 -5.42 -9.77
C ARG A 81 -0.97 -6.20 -9.36
N GLY A 82 -2.05 -5.48 -9.07
CA GLY A 82 -3.35 -6.02 -8.68
C GLY A 82 -3.48 -6.54 -7.25
N VAL A 83 -2.41 -6.54 -6.44
CA VAL A 83 -2.48 -6.90 -5.01
C VAL A 83 -3.29 -5.84 -4.26
N TRP A 84 -4.28 -6.29 -3.50
CA TRP A 84 -5.03 -5.40 -2.62
C TRP A 84 -4.18 -5.01 -1.42
N HIS A 85 -4.22 -3.74 -1.06
CA HIS A 85 -3.54 -3.22 0.10
C HIS A 85 -4.31 -2.05 0.70
N HIS A 86 -4.14 -1.82 1.99
CA HIS A 86 -4.66 -0.62 2.62
C HIS A 86 -3.72 0.57 2.31
N PHE A 87 -4.25 1.79 2.40
CA PHE A 87 -3.45 3.03 2.39
C PHE A 87 -2.32 2.99 3.43
N LEU A 88 -1.26 3.79 3.24
CA LEU A 88 -0.14 3.91 4.17
C LEU A 88 -0.57 4.06 5.65
N LEU A 89 -0.23 3.06 6.47
CA LEU A 89 -0.56 3.00 7.90
C LEU A 89 0.64 3.36 8.77
N VAL A 90 0.77 4.65 9.10
CA VAL A 90 1.77 5.13 10.08
C VAL A 90 1.21 5.07 11.50
N LEU A 91 2.09 4.87 12.49
CA LEU A 91 1.71 4.63 13.89
C LEU A 91 1.76 5.89 14.75
N ASP A 92 2.96 6.34 15.12
CA ASP A 92 3.13 7.31 16.21
C ASP A 92 3.19 8.77 15.73
N ALA A 93 3.65 8.99 14.51
CA ALA A 93 3.93 10.33 13.99
C ALA A 93 3.82 10.38 12.46
N GLU A 94 3.66 11.60 11.95
CA GLU A 94 3.80 11.87 10.52
C GLU A 94 5.12 11.28 9.99
N SER A 95 5.06 10.58 8.87
CA SER A 95 6.20 9.89 8.28
C SER A 95 6.20 10.04 6.76
N ASP A 96 7.40 10.24 6.22
CA ASP A 96 7.66 10.34 4.79
C ASP A 96 8.10 8.99 4.22
N PHE A 97 7.62 8.68 3.01
CA PHE A 97 7.97 7.48 2.26
C PHE A 97 8.43 7.85 0.87
N LEU A 98 9.54 7.26 0.42
CA LEU A 98 9.87 7.21 -1.00
C LEU A 98 8.89 6.24 -1.66
N VAL A 99 8.21 6.72 -2.70
CA VAL A 99 7.21 5.95 -3.45
C VAL A 99 7.68 5.79 -4.88
N ILE A 100 7.59 4.55 -5.39
CA ILE A 100 7.82 4.25 -6.81
C ILE A 100 6.58 3.52 -7.33
N ASP A 101 5.88 4.13 -8.27
CA ASP A 101 4.66 3.57 -8.87
C ASP A 101 4.52 3.95 -10.35
N ARG A 102 3.40 3.53 -10.93
CA ARG A 102 3.07 3.79 -12.34
C ARG A 102 2.40 5.15 -12.50
N THR A 103 2.95 5.98 -13.38
CA THR A 103 2.25 7.10 -14.02
C THR A 103 1.98 6.78 -15.49
N GLY A 104 0.86 7.25 -16.04
CA GLY A 104 0.50 7.02 -17.44
C GLY A 104 -1.02 6.94 -17.65
N PRO A 105 -1.48 6.75 -18.90
CA PRO A 105 -2.89 6.62 -19.23
C PRO A 105 -3.59 5.44 -18.54
N GLY A 106 -4.92 5.44 -18.52
CA GLY A 106 -5.75 4.35 -18.01
C GLY A 106 -6.12 4.48 -16.53
N ASP A 107 -7.14 3.72 -16.12
CA ASP A 107 -7.58 3.66 -14.73
C ASP A 107 -6.74 2.62 -13.97
N ASN A 108 -5.98 3.10 -12.99
CA ASN A 108 -5.03 2.28 -12.23
C ASN A 108 -5.34 2.28 -10.73
N CYS A 109 -6.57 2.59 -10.31
CA CYS A 109 -6.92 2.44 -8.90
C CYS A 109 -8.34 1.90 -8.76
N ASP A 110 -8.44 0.67 -8.26
CA ASP A 110 -9.72 0.13 -7.80
C ASP A 110 -9.76 0.23 -6.28
N GLU A 111 -10.87 0.72 -5.72
CA GLU A 111 -11.10 0.79 -4.28
C GLU A 111 -12.29 -0.08 -3.85
N VAL A 112 -12.19 -0.68 -2.66
CA VAL A 112 -13.28 -1.41 -2.02
C VAL A 112 -13.38 -1.05 -0.54
N ALA A 113 -14.56 -0.60 -0.13
CA ALA A 113 -14.88 -0.38 1.27
C ALA A 113 -15.37 -1.68 1.92
N LEU A 114 -14.91 -1.94 3.14
CA LEU A 114 -15.45 -2.96 4.00
C LEU A 114 -16.80 -2.51 4.56
N ALA A 115 -17.72 -3.47 4.71
CA ALA A 115 -18.95 -3.25 5.46
C ALA A 115 -18.59 -2.86 6.92
N PRO A 116 -19.37 -1.99 7.59
CA PRO A 116 -19.08 -1.52 8.95
C PRO A 116 -18.78 -2.64 9.97
N GLU A 117 -19.50 -3.74 9.89
CA GLU A 117 -19.32 -4.93 10.72
C GLU A 117 -18.04 -5.72 10.45
N ALA A 118 -17.39 -5.47 9.31
CA ALA A 118 -16.16 -6.10 8.88
C ALA A 118 -14.92 -5.20 9.08
N TRP A 119 -15.07 -4.01 9.66
CA TRP A 119 -13.94 -3.12 9.96
C TRP A 119 -12.92 -3.82 10.86
N ILE A 120 -11.65 -3.70 10.50
CA ILE A 120 -10.56 -4.40 11.19
C ILE A 120 -9.85 -3.41 12.10
N ARG A 121 -10.07 -3.54 13.41
CA ARG A 121 -9.29 -2.79 14.40
C ARG A 121 -7.94 -3.46 14.61
N VAL A 122 -6.85 -2.72 14.36
CA VAL A 122 -5.50 -3.21 14.60
C VAL A 122 -5.04 -2.74 15.98
N LEU A 123 -4.52 -3.68 16.77
CA LEU A 123 -3.91 -3.41 18.07
C LEU A 123 -2.39 -3.49 17.89
N VAL A 124 -1.66 -2.44 18.28
CA VAL A 124 -0.21 -2.25 18.05
C VAL A 124 0.60 -2.12 19.32
#